data_AF-A0A518B2Q7-F1
#
_entry.id   AF-A0A518B2Q7-F1
#
_cell.length_a   1.000
_cell.length_b   1.000
_cell.length_c   1.000
_cell.angle_alpha   90.00
_cell.angle_beta   90.00
_cell.angle_gamma   90.00
#
_symmetry.space_group_name_H-M   'P 1'
#
loop_
_entity.id
_entity.type
_entity.pdbx_description
1 polymer ?
#
loop_
_entity_poly.entity_id
_entity_poly.type
_entity_poly.pdbx_seq_one_letter_code
_entity_poly.pdbx_strand_id
1 'polypeptide(L)' 'MLVLRRREGEEVVIKAGGKVIRVVLLHHNCRGEGVQIGFDADKDVTIVRKEVAERGGN' A
#
# COMPACT_ATOMS: atom_id res chain seq x y z
N MET A 1 3.91 12.61 8.59
CA MET A 1 3.89 11.13 8.55
C MET A 1 2.74 10.66 9.45
N LEU A 2 1.73 10.00 8.88
CA LEU A 2 0.65 9.39 9.65
C LEU A 2 1.00 7.92 9.92
N VAL A 3 0.82 7.44 11.15
CA VAL A 3 1.13 6.06 11.55
C VAL A 3 -0.15 5.41 12.05
N LEU A 4 -0.52 4.27 11.48
CA LEU A 4 -1.74 3.53 11.81
C LEU A 4 -1.41 2.07 12.12
N ARG A 5 -2.16 1.48 13.05
CA ARG A 5 -2.18 0.03 13.27
C ARG A 5 -3.48 -0.52 12.70
N ARG A 6 -3.38 -1.55 11.85
CA ARG A 6 -4.53 -2.25 11.26
C ARG A 6 -4.44 -3.75 11.58
N ARG A 7 -5.60 -4.39 11.74
CA ARG A 7 -5.78 -5.85 11.79
C ARG A 7 -5.95 -6.40 10.37
N GLU A 8 -5.89 -7.71 10.21
CA GLU A 8 -6.18 -8.32 8.91
C GLU A 8 -7.61 -8.00 8.46
N GLY A 9 -7.78 -7.72 7.17
CA GLY A 9 -9.04 -7.28 6.55
C GLY A 9 -9.35 -5.79 6.78
N GLU A 10 -8.59 -5.08 7.62
CA GLU A 10 -8.82 -3.67 7.84
C GLU A 10 -8.17 -2.79 6.76
N GLU A 11 -8.91 -1.74 6.36
CA GLU A 11 -8.51 -0.88 5.25
C GLU A 11 -8.01 0.50 5.71
N VAL A 12 -7.21 1.14 4.84
CA VAL A 12 -6.84 2.56 4.87
C VAL A 12 -7.20 3.16 3.52
N VAL A 13 -7.89 4.28 3.52
CA VAL A 13 -8.24 5.02 2.30
C VAL A 13 -7.40 6.28 2.22
N ILE A 14 -6.63 6.41 1.15
CA ILE A 14 -5.82 7.59 0.84
C ILE A 14 -6.56 8.38 -0.24
N LYS A 15 -6.82 9.66 0.02
CA LYS A 15 -7.45 10.58 -0.94
C LYS A 15 -6.49 11.74 -1.19
N ALA A 16 -6.03 11.89 -2.43
CA ALA A 16 -5.11 12.96 -2.80
C ALA A 16 -5.31 13.36 -4.27
N GLY A 17 -5.38 14.67 -4.54
CA GLY A 17 -5.50 15.18 -5.91
C GLY A 17 -6.72 14.64 -6.68
N GLY A 18 -7.83 14.36 -5.99
CA GLY A 18 -9.04 13.76 -6.59
C GLY A 18 -8.98 12.25 -6.79
N LYS A 19 -7.84 11.61 -6.52
CA LYS A 19 -7.65 10.16 -6.65
C LYS A 19 -7.92 9.44 -5.34
N VAL A 20 -8.36 8.18 -5.44
CA VAL A 20 -8.61 7.32 -4.28
C VAL A 20 -7.76 6.06 -4.37
N ILE A 21 -7.06 5.73 -3.28
CA ILE A 21 -6.31 4.49 -3.13
C ILE A 21 -6.82 3.79 -1.88
N ARG A 22 -7.29 2.55 -2.04
CA ARG A 22 -7.62 1.64 -0.95
C ARG A 22 -6.44 0.72 -0.69
N VAL A 23 -6.02 0.67 0.56
CA VAL A 23 -4.93 -0.19 1.03
C VAL A 23 -5.50 -1.14 2.07
N VAL A 24 -5.36 -2.44 1.85
CA VAL A 24 -5.92 -3.48 2.75
C VAL A 24 -4.79 -4.30 3.32
N LEU A 25 -4.78 -4.49 4.65
CA LEU A 25 -3.90 -5.46 5.27
C LEU A 25 -4.49 -6.86 5.05
N LEU A 26 -3.94 -7.63 4.13
CA LEU A 26 -4.47 -8.95 3.79
C LEU A 26 -3.99 -10.01 4.77
N HIS A 27 -2.69 -9.99 5.08
CA HIS A 27 -2.08 -10.94 6.00
C HIS A 27 -0.83 -10.34 6.63
N HIS A 28 -0.57 -10.64 7.90
CA HIS A 28 0.74 -10.38 8.50
C HIS A 28 1.25 -11.62 9.23
N ASN A 29 2.40 -12.15 8.81
CA ASN A 29 3.03 -13.22 9.54
C ASN A 29 3.88 -12.63 10.68
N CYS A 30 3.42 -12.80 11.92
CA CYS A 30 4.12 -12.36 13.13
C CYS A 30 5.50 -13.01 13.33
N ARG A 31 5.86 -14.01 12.52
CA ARG A 31 7.18 -14.67 12.54
C ARG A 31 8.26 -13.95 11.70
N GLY A 32 7.98 -12.74 11.21
CA GLY A 32 8.97 -11.88 10.56
C GLY A 32 9.11 -12.08 9.05
N GLU A 33 8.22 -12.87 8.44
CA GLU A 33 8.31 -13.23 7.01
C GLU A 33 7.72 -12.16 6.07
N GLY A 34 7.15 -11.10 6.63
CA GLY A 34 6.63 -9.95 5.88
C GLY A 34 5.13 -9.78 6.03
N VAL A 35 4.62 -8.78 5.31
CA VAL A 35 3.23 -8.35 5.34
C VAL A 35 2.67 -8.41 3.94
N GLN A 36 1.50 -9.01 3.77
CA GLN A 36 0.75 -8.99 2.53
C GLN A 36 -0.22 -7.82 2.55
N ILE A 37 -0.03 -6.91 1.59
CA ILE A 37 -0.82 -5.68 1.45
C ILE A 37 -1.48 -5.70 0.08
N GLY A 38 -2.80 -5.49 0.04
CA GLY A 38 -3.56 -5.28 -1.18
C GLY A 38 -3.69 -3.79 -1.49
N PHE A 39 -3.61 -3.44 -2.76
CA PHE A 39 -3.87 -2.09 -3.23
C PHE A 39 -4.94 -2.12 -4.31
N ASP A 40 -5.89 -1.21 -4.21
CA ASP A 40 -6.89 -0.94 -5.23
C ASP A 40 -6.95 0.57 -5.47
N ALA A 41 -6.77 0.98 -6.70
CA ALA A 41 -6.63 2.37 -7.09
C ALA A 41 -7.15 2.59 -8.51
N ASP A 42 -7.42 3.85 -8.82
CA ASP A 42 -7.79 4.27 -10.16
C ASP A 42 -6.71 3.87 -11.19
N LYS A 43 -7.12 3.59 -12.44
CA LYS A 43 -6.24 3.05 -13.49
C LYS A 43 -5.06 3.95 -13.85
N ASP A 44 -5.14 5.24 -13.53
CA ASP A 44 -4.10 6.24 -13.76
C ASP A 44 -3.18 6.43 -12.54
N VAL A 45 -3.30 5.57 -11.53
CA VAL A 45 -2.40 5.48 -10.38
C VAL A 45 -1.47 4.29 -10.56
N THR A 46 -0.18 4.59 -10.65
CA THR A 46 0.87 3.56 -10.65
C THR A 46 1.28 3.24 -9.21
N ILE A 47 1.19 1.96 -8.84
CA ILE A 47 1.64 1.44 -7.55
C ILE A 47 2.82 0.51 -7.81
N VAL A 48 3.98 0.88 -7.28
CA VAL A 48 5.22 0.12 -7.44
C VAL A 48 5.95 0.05 -6.11
N ARG A 49 6.73 -1.00 -5.92
CA ARG A 49 7.64 -1.07 -4.77
C ARG A 49 8.73 -0.02 -4.89
N LYS A 50 9.16 0.54 -3.76
CA LYS A 50 10.12 1.64 -3.71
C LYS A 50 11.41 1.32 -4.46
N GLU A 51 11.96 0.13 -4.24
CA GLU A 51 13.20 -0.33 -4.87
C GLU A 51 13.08 -0.50 -6.39
N VAL A 52 11.86 -0.65 -6.92
CA VAL A 52 11.61 -0.67 -8.36
C VAL A 52 11.54 0.74 -8.91
N ALA A 53 10.86 1.66 -8.19
CA ALA A 53 10.77 3.07 -8.58
C ALA A 53 12.14 3.75 -8.64
N GLU A 54 13.01 3.48 -7.67
CA GLU A 54 14.34 4.11 -7.57
C GLU A 54 15.33 3.58 -8.63
N ARG A 55 15.12 2.37 -9.17
CA ARG A 55 15.96 1.80 -10.24
C ARG A 55 15.68 2.39 -11.62
N GLY A 56 14.51 3.01 -11.82
CA GLY A 56 14.09 3.57 -13.10
C GLY A 56 14.52 5.02 -13.34
N GLY A 57 15.13 5.68 -12.34
CA GLY A 57 15.67 7.04 -12.49
C GLY A 57 17.14 6.98 -12.85
N ASN A 58 17.45 7.02 -14.14
CA ASN A 58 18.79 7.21 -14.69
C ASN A 58 18.84 8.57 -15.39
#